data_AF-A0A3D2MVW9-F1
#
_entry.id   AF-A0A3D2MVW9-F1
#
_cell.length_a   1.000
_cell.length_b   1.000
_cell.length_c   1.000
_cell.angle_alpha   90.00
_cell.angle_beta   90.00
_cell.angle_gamma   90.00
#
_symmetry.space_group_name_H-M   'P 1'
#
loop_
_entity.id
_entity.type
_entity.pdbx_description
1 polymer ?
#
loop_
_entity_poly.entity_id
_entity_poly.type
_entity_poly.pdbx_seq_one_letter_code
_entity_poly.pdbx_strand_id
1 'polypeptide(L)'
;MHPDIALSLTLLANVYADQGNYQQADILYQQALDLYEQMGRKTHLDAARVLNAWAECYRERAASSSDPMLYERADGLYQRAIDLLRQIKDASPIPLVATVTNRTGMQIAHGHLEEAESQLLEAIPIFEQHLGFHHLYTGVIIGNLGALYCALHRFDEAESFLGRARAMLQEIGENKHPRAAQILSNLGDLYIMQGKYEQAEPLYKEAIEIYESAGAATHPYVELFLRNYAISLWRMKRFTEAYTSLTRAESLLIAREGVRICDEQIGEPLTAKQEQGAAFLISCCEFKDQARAQLMDLWGVYEDWRKRHDRPMLLHSSRELVPFLKARQCTRKRSNEDRWWQGIAIRHEYYEISLGLEQSDTLCF
;
A
#
# COMPACT_ATOMS: atom_id res chain seq x y z
N MET A 1 40.01 -7.62 -3.62
CA MET A 1 38.73 -7.93 -2.96
C MET A 1 37.71 -8.28 -4.03
N HIS A 2 36.88 -9.30 -3.80
CA HIS A 2 35.95 -9.82 -4.81
C HIS A 2 34.60 -9.08 -4.71
N PRO A 3 33.97 -8.66 -5.83
CA PRO A 3 32.66 -8.00 -5.86
C PRO A 3 31.57 -8.74 -5.08
N ASP A 4 31.63 -10.08 -5.09
CA ASP A 4 30.68 -10.94 -4.37
C ASP A 4 30.65 -10.71 -2.86
N ILE A 5 31.73 -10.19 -2.26
CA ILE A 5 31.75 -9.84 -0.84
C ILE A 5 30.80 -8.66 -0.59
N ALA A 6 30.84 -7.64 -1.45
CA ALA A 6 29.95 -6.49 -1.33
C ALA A 6 28.49 -6.89 -1.58
N LEU A 7 28.23 -7.75 -2.57
CA LEU A 7 26.90 -8.33 -2.78
C LEU A 7 26.41 -9.12 -1.55
N SER A 8 27.27 -9.94 -0.94
CA SER A 8 26.92 -10.72 0.25
C SER A 8 26.57 -9.81 1.43
N LEU A 9 27.31 -8.71 1.61
CA LEU A 9 26.99 -7.70 2.62
C LEU A 9 25.65 -7.03 2.36
N THR A 10 25.32 -6.69 1.12
CA THR A 10 24.01 -6.14 0.76
C THR A 10 22.88 -7.12 1.07
N LEU A 11 23.03 -8.40 0.71
CA LEU A 11 22.01 -9.41 1.02
C LEU A 11 21.85 -9.60 2.53
N LEU A 12 22.95 -9.61 3.29
CA LEU A 12 22.90 -9.69 4.74
C LEU A 12 22.23 -8.44 5.36
N ALA A 13 22.48 -7.25 4.78
CA ALA A 13 21.83 -6.01 5.20
C ALA A 13 20.31 -6.09 5.01
N ASN A 14 19.83 -6.59 3.87
CA ASN A 14 18.39 -6.81 3.62
C ASN A 14 17.78 -7.72 4.69
N VAL A 15 18.46 -8.83 5.02
CA VAL A 15 17.97 -9.75 6.07
C VAL A 15 17.88 -9.08 7.44
N TYR A 16 18.84 -8.22 7.80
CA TYR A 16 18.75 -7.46 9.04
C TYR A 16 17.65 -6.39 9.00
N ALA A 17 17.41 -5.77 7.84
CA ALA A 17 16.31 -4.82 7.66
C ALA A 17 14.94 -5.49 7.84
N ASP A 18 14.74 -6.67 7.25
CA ASP A 18 13.52 -7.48 7.39
C ASP A 18 13.25 -7.89 8.86
N GLN A 19 14.32 -8.03 9.66
CA GLN A 19 14.23 -8.32 11.10
C GLN A 19 14.00 -7.06 11.95
N GLY A 20 13.92 -5.88 11.35
CA GLY A 20 13.83 -4.59 12.04
C GLY A 20 15.15 -4.13 12.67
N ASN A 21 16.27 -4.79 12.39
CA ASN A 21 17.59 -4.42 12.89
C ASN A 21 18.28 -3.42 11.96
N TYR A 22 17.67 -2.24 11.85
CA TYR A 22 18.08 -1.21 10.90
C TYR A 22 19.49 -0.66 11.12
N GLN A 23 19.96 -0.59 12.37
CA GLN A 23 21.33 -0.13 12.67
C GLN A 23 22.37 -1.05 12.06
N GLN A 24 22.17 -2.37 12.16
CA GLN A 24 23.09 -3.34 11.57
C GLN A 24 23.00 -3.33 10.04
N ALA A 25 21.80 -3.15 9.49
CA ALA A 25 21.61 -3.01 8.05
C ALA A 25 22.36 -1.77 7.50
N ASP A 26 22.24 -0.61 8.15
CA ASP A 26 22.93 0.64 7.76
C ASP A 26 24.45 0.45 7.68
N ILE A 27 25.04 -0.21 8.69
CA ILE A 27 26.48 -0.49 8.73
C ILE A 27 26.89 -1.36 7.53
N LEU A 28 26.12 -2.41 7.23
CA LEU A 28 26.43 -3.35 6.16
C LEU A 28 26.26 -2.74 4.76
N TYR A 29 25.24 -1.91 4.55
CA TYR A 29 25.06 -1.17 3.30
C TYR A 29 26.22 -0.20 3.07
N GLN A 30 26.63 0.53 4.10
CA GLN A 30 27.78 1.43 4.01
C GLN A 30 29.07 0.67 3.71
N GLN A 31 29.33 -0.45 4.38
CA GLN A 31 30.49 -1.31 4.11
C GLN A 31 30.49 -1.84 2.67
N ALA A 32 29.33 -2.23 2.14
CA ALA A 32 29.23 -2.67 0.75
C ALA A 32 29.59 -1.55 -0.23
N LEU A 33 29.13 -0.31 0.00
CA LEU A 33 29.48 0.86 -0.81
C LEU A 33 30.96 1.20 -0.72
N ASP A 34 31.53 1.20 0.49
CA ASP A 34 32.96 1.47 0.71
C ASP A 34 33.85 0.45 -0.02
N LEU A 35 33.44 -0.82 -0.06
CA LEU A 35 34.12 -1.86 -0.83
C LEU A 35 34.04 -1.60 -2.34
N TYR A 36 32.87 -1.24 -2.87
CA TYR A 36 32.75 -0.86 -4.28
C TYR A 36 33.62 0.35 -4.62
N GLU A 37 33.72 1.31 -3.71
CA GLU A 37 34.63 2.45 -3.82
C GLU A 37 36.10 2.03 -3.87
N GLN A 38 36.55 1.19 -2.93
CA GLN A 38 37.93 0.69 -2.88
C GLN A 38 38.31 -0.16 -4.10
N MET A 39 37.34 -0.84 -4.71
CA MET A 39 37.54 -1.61 -5.94
C MET A 39 37.60 -0.73 -7.21
N GLY A 40 37.47 0.60 -7.09
CA GLY A 40 37.36 1.51 -8.24
C GLY A 40 36.05 1.35 -9.01
N ARG A 41 35.03 0.72 -8.40
CA ARG A 41 33.71 0.42 -8.96
C ARG A 41 32.63 1.37 -8.44
N LYS A 42 33.01 2.61 -8.11
CA LYS A 42 32.09 3.66 -7.61
C LYS A 42 30.90 3.91 -8.52
N THR A 43 31.08 3.75 -9.82
CA THR A 43 30.07 3.97 -10.87
C THR A 43 29.52 2.66 -11.42
N HIS A 44 29.67 1.56 -10.70
CA HIS A 44 29.20 0.25 -11.14
C HIS A 44 27.72 0.03 -10.84
N LEU A 45 27.04 -0.74 -11.68
CA LEU A 45 25.62 -1.10 -11.54
C LEU A 45 25.27 -1.61 -10.13
N ASP A 46 26.17 -2.40 -9.55
CA ASP A 46 25.94 -2.96 -8.21
C ASP A 46 25.93 -1.90 -7.11
N ALA A 47 26.68 -0.81 -7.23
CA ALA A 47 26.64 0.28 -6.27
C ALA A 47 25.27 0.97 -6.27
N ALA A 48 24.65 1.17 -7.44
CA ALA A 48 23.27 1.66 -7.53
C ALA A 48 22.26 0.68 -6.91
N ARG A 49 22.47 -0.63 -7.07
CA ARG A 49 21.60 -1.64 -6.42
C ARG A 49 21.69 -1.58 -4.91
N VAL A 50 22.88 -1.36 -4.34
CA VAL A 50 23.04 -1.16 -2.89
C VAL A 50 22.31 0.10 -2.43
N LEU A 51 22.47 1.22 -3.17
CA LEU A 51 21.77 2.47 -2.84
C LEU A 51 20.25 2.31 -2.88
N ASN A 52 19.71 1.62 -3.90
CA ASN A 52 18.28 1.33 -4.00
C ASN A 52 17.79 0.45 -2.86
N ALA A 53 18.52 -0.60 -2.49
CA ALA A 53 18.16 -1.48 -1.37
C ALA A 53 18.20 -0.72 -0.03
N TRP A 54 19.19 0.14 0.15
CA TRP A 54 19.30 0.96 1.35
C TRP A 54 18.19 2.02 1.44
N ALA A 55 17.83 2.64 0.31
CA ALA A 55 16.69 3.54 0.22
C ALA A 55 15.38 2.85 0.64
N GLU A 56 15.17 1.61 0.17
CA GLU A 56 14.01 0.81 0.53
C GLU A 56 13.98 0.47 2.02
N CYS A 57 15.12 0.10 2.61
CA CYS A 57 15.25 -0.09 4.05
C CYS A 57 14.87 1.17 4.84
N TYR A 58 15.26 2.37 4.37
CA TYR A 58 14.84 3.63 4.99
C TYR A 58 13.33 3.87 4.83
N ARG A 59 12.75 3.58 3.65
CA ARG A 59 11.31 3.69 3.38
C ARG A 59 10.50 2.78 4.30
N GLU A 60 10.89 1.52 4.45
CA GLU A 60 10.22 0.57 5.34
C GLU A 60 10.33 0.98 6.81
N ARG A 61 11.50 1.43 7.23
CA ARG A 61 11.71 1.98 8.57
C ARG A 61 10.83 3.20 8.82
N ALA A 62 10.69 4.07 7.83
CA ALA A 62 9.86 5.26 7.90
C ALA A 62 8.37 4.91 8.04
N ALA A 63 7.89 3.83 7.40
CA ALA A 63 6.51 3.36 7.55
C ALA A 63 6.15 2.95 9.00
N SER A 64 7.15 2.61 9.83
CA SER A 64 6.96 2.23 11.24
C SER A 64 7.44 3.29 12.25
N SER A 65 7.92 4.44 11.76
CA SER A 65 8.60 5.47 12.57
C SER A 65 8.07 6.86 12.27
N SER A 66 7.82 7.67 13.30
CA SER A 66 7.37 9.07 13.14
C SER A 66 8.51 10.04 12.77
N ASP A 67 9.63 9.55 12.24
CA ASP A 67 10.79 10.38 11.91
C ASP A 67 10.74 10.81 10.43
N PRO A 68 10.43 12.09 10.14
CA PRO A 68 10.31 12.59 8.78
C PRO A 68 11.64 12.58 8.02
N MET A 69 12.78 12.54 8.72
CA MET A 69 14.10 12.51 8.07
C MET A 69 14.40 11.17 7.38
N LEU A 70 13.64 10.11 7.67
CA LEU A 70 13.87 8.81 7.04
C LEU A 70 13.45 8.82 5.56
N TYR A 71 12.34 9.50 5.21
CA TYR A 71 11.92 9.64 3.82
C TYR A 71 12.88 10.53 3.02
N GLU A 72 13.37 11.62 3.61
CA GLU A 72 14.43 12.46 3.02
C GLU A 72 15.71 11.66 2.73
N ARG A 73 16.11 10.79 3.67
CA ARG A 73 17.26 9.90 3.46
C ARG A 73 17.01 8.89 2.35
N ALA A 74 15.81 8.29 2.30
CA ALA A 74 15.43 7.38 1.24
C ALA A 74 15.46 8.09 -0.12
N ASP A 75 14.88 9.29 -0.24
CA ASP A 75 14.87 10.05 -1.49
C ASP A 75 16.28 10.40 -1.95
N GLY A 76 17.13 10.88 -1.04
CA GLY A 76 18.54 11.16 -1.34
C GLY A 76 19.30 9.93 -1.85
N LEU A 77 19.01 8.73 -1.31
CA LEU A 77 19.62 7.48 -1.79
C LEU A 77 19.07 7.06 -3.16
N TYR A 78 17.77 7.20 -3.38
CA TYR A 78 17.16 6.95 -4.69
C TYR A 78 17.71 7.88 -5.77
N GLN A 79 17.82 9.18 -5.49
CA GLN A 79 18.39 10.16 -6.41
C GLN A 79 19.83 9.79 -6.77
N ARG A 80 20.66 9.46 -5.76
CA ARG A 80 22.05 9.01 -5.99
C ARG A 80 22.11 7.74 -6.84
N ALA A 81 21.20 6.78 -6.64
CA ALA A 81 21.13 5.58 -7.45
C ALA A 81 20.77 5.89 -8.92
N ILE A 82 19.78 6.76 -9.14
CA ILE A 82 19.37 7.21 -10.47
C ILE A 82 20.51 7.94 -11.20
N ASP A 83 21.17 8.88 -10.51
CA ASP A 83 22.29 9.65 -11.08
C ASP A 83 23.44 8.73 -11.49
N LEU A 84 23.74 7.72 -10.67
CA LEU A 84 24.76 6.72 -10.97
C LEU A 84 24.36 5.87 -12.18
N LEU A 85 23.11 5.39 -12.22
CA LEU A 85 22.60 4.57 -13.33
C LEU A 85 22.62 5.33 -14.65
N ARG A 86 22.29 6.62 -14.65
CA ARG A 86 22.34 7.49 -15.84
C ARG A 86 23.76 7.70 -16.38
N GLN A 87 24.79 7.59 -15.55
CA GLN A 87 26.18 7.73 -15.99
C GLN A 87 26.72 6.48 -16.70
N ILE A 88 26.07 5.32 -16.55
CA ILE A 88 26.53 4.06 -17.14
C ILE A 88 25.98 3.94 -18.57
N LYS A 89 26.82 4.23 -19.57
CA LYS A 89 26.43 4.28 -21.01
C LYS A 89 25.81 2.99 -21.56
N ASP A 90 26.14 1.83 -20.99
CA ASP A 90 25.67 0.51 -21.45
C ASP A 90 24.89 -0.26 -20.37
N ALA A 91 24.39 0.43 -19.34
CA ALA A 91 23.57 -0.24 -18.32
C ALA A 91 22.25 -0.71 -18.92
N SER A 92 21.84 -1.91 -18.52
CA SER A 92 20.45 -2.30 -18.68
C SER A 92 19.56 -1.22 -18.04
N PRO A 93 18.47 -0.80 -18.69
CA PRO A 93 17.54 0.17 -18.11
C PRO A 93 16.76 -0.42 -16.94
N ILE A 94 16.76 -1.75 -16.74
CA ILE A 94 15.92 -2.43 -15.73
C ILE A 94 16.16 -1.88 -14.32
N PRO A 95 17.41 -1.74 -13.81
CA PRO A 95 17.62 -1.18 -12.47
C PRO A 95 17.23 0.29 -12.38
N LEU A 96 17.34 1.06 -13.47
CA LEU A 96 16.80 2.42 -13.53
C LEU A 96 15.28 2.43 -13.41
N VAL A 97 14.58 1.54 -14.12
CA VAL A 97 13.11 1.40 -13.97
C VAL A 97 12.75 1.08 -12.53
N ALA A 98 13.40 0.08 -11.93
CA ALA A 98 13.09 -0.33 -10.57
C ALA A 98 13.31 0.81 -9.58
N THR A 99 14.40 1.55 -9.73
CA THR A 99 14.76 2.67 -8.84
C THR A 99 13.79 3.84 -8.99
N VAL A 100 13.47 4.23 -10.24
CA VAL A 100 12.47 5.28 -10.52
C VAL A 100 11.09 4.85 -10.03
N THR A 101 10.72 3.58 -10.24
CA THR A 101 9.43 3.02 -9.78
C THR A 101 9.30 3.11 -8.26
N ASN A 102 10.32 2.67 -7.53
CA ASN A 102 10.29 2.70 -6.07
C ASN A 102 10.29 4.13 -5.53
N ARG A 103 11.13 5.01 -6.08
CA ARG A 103 11.19 6.42 -5.69
C ARG A 103 9.86 7.13 -5.95
N THR A 104 9.32 7.01 -7.16
CA THR A 104 8.07 7.70 -7.53
C THR A 104 6.88 7.15 -6.75
N GLY A 105 6.82 5.85 -6.46
CA GLY A 105 5.85 5.28 -5.52
C GLY A 105 5.93 5.94 -4.14
N MET A 106 7.14 6.08 -3.59
CA MET A 106 7.37 6.78 -2.32
C MET A 106 7.05 8.28 -2.40
N GLN A 107 7.37 8.95 -3.50
CA GLN A 107 7.05 10.38 -3.69
C GLN A 107 5.53 10.60 -3.77
N ILE A 108 4.81 9.72 -4.47
CA ILE A 108 3.35 9.72 -4.55
C ILE A 108 2.73 9.55 -3.16
N ALA A 109 3.24 8.58 -2.39
CA ALA A 109 2.87 8.43 -0.98
C ALA A 109 2.98 9.76 -0.24
N HIS A 110 4.11 10.46 -0.35
CA HIS A 110 4.39 11.64 0.46
C HIS A 110 3.92 12.96 -0.17
N GLY A 111 3.02 12.92 -1.16
CA GLY A 111 2.44 14.12 -1.77
C GLY A 111 3.36 14.87 -2.74
N HIS A 112 4.55 14.34 -3.06
CA HIS A 112 5.48 14.92 -4.04
C HIS A 112 5.07 14.55 -5.48
N LEU A 113 3.84 14.89 -5.85
CA LEU A 113 3.18 14.42 -7.08
C LEU A 113 3.79 15.02 -8.36
N GLU A 114 4.15 16.30 -8.35
CA GLU A 114 4.70 17.02 -9.52
C GLU A 114 6.10 16.49 -9.90
N GLU A 115 6.94 16.25 -8.90
CA GLU A 115 8.26 15.65 -9.11
C GLU A 115 8.15 14.23 -9.65
N ALA A 116 7.24 13.44 -9.08
CA ALA A 116 6.96 12.09 -9.56
C ALA A 116 6.45 12.10 -11.01
N GLU A 117 5.58 13.04 -11.38
CA GLU A 117 5.09 13.18 -12.77
C GLU A 117 6.23 13.43 -13.73
N SER A 118 7.09 14.41 -13.41
CA SER A 118 8.24 14.77 -14.24
C SER A 118 9.17 13.58 -14.44
N GLN A 119 9.49 12.85 -13.37
CA GLN A 119 10.37 11.69 -13.43
C GLN A 119 9.77 10.53 -14.24
N LEU A 120 8.50 10.22 -14.05
CA LEU A 120 7.83 9.16 -14.80
C LEU A 120 7.76 9.49 -16.30
N LEU A 121 7.41 10.74 -16.64
CA LEU A 121 7.35 11.19 -18.04
C LEU A 121 8.72 11.19 -18.72
N GLU A 122 9.79 11.55 -18.01
CA GLU A 122 11.17 11.47 -18.53
C GLU A 122 11.60 10.02 -18.76
N ALA A 123 11.20 9.10 -17.87
CA ALA A 123 11.69 7.74 -17.87
C ALA A 123 10.98 6.83 -18.89
N ILE A 124 9.68 7.04 -19.15
CA ILE A 124 8.89 6.23 -20.08
C ILE A 124 9.52 6.10 -21.48
N PRO A 125 9.92 7.18 -22.19
CA PRO A 125 10.53 7.08 -23.52
C PRO A 125 11.86 6.30 -23.52
N ILE A 126 12.67 6.48 -22.46
CA ILE A 126 13.93 5.74 -22.29
C ILE A 126 13.63 4.25 -22.22
N PHE A 127 12.62 3.86 -21.46
CA PHE A 127 12.24 2.47 -21.28
C PHE A 127 11.61 1.86 -22.53
N GLU A 128 10.73 2.58 -23.22
CA GLU A 128 10.16 2.16 -24.50
C GLU A 128 11.25 1.90 -25.54
N GLN A 129 12.26 2.78 -25.61
CA GLN A 129 13.36 2.64 -26.56
C GLN A 129 14.28 1.44 -26.24
N HIS A 130 14.59 1.19 -24.96
CA HIS A 130 15.62 0.22 -24.58
C HIS A 130 15.09 -1.17 -24.25
N LEU A 131 13.90 -1.26 -23.65
CA LEU A 131 13.24 -2.54 -23.33
C LEU A 131 12.26 -2.99 -24.42
N GLY A 132 11.79 -2.04 -25.22
CA GLY A 132 10.70 -2.25 -26.17
C GLY A 132 9.33 -2.09 -25.53
N PHE A 133 8.34 -1.85 -26.39
CA PHE A 133 6.93 -1.73 -26.03
C PHE A 133 6.38 -3.01 -25.37
N HIS A 134 6.94 -4.17 -25.72
CA HIS A 134 6.49 -5.49 -25.25
C HIS A 134 7.18 -5.97 -23.96
N HIS A 135 7.73 -5.06 -23.15
CA HIS A 135 8.37 -5.45 -21.90
C HIS A 135 7.46 -5.19 -20.68
N LEU A 136 7.38 -6.16 -19.76
CA LEU A 136 6.62 -6.08 -18.51
C LEU A 136 6.83 -4.76 -17.74
N TYR A 137 8.09 -4.37 -17.52
CA TYR A 137 8.45 -3.11 -16.85
C TYR A 137 7.99 -1.82 -17.58
N THR A 138 7.83 -1.84 -18.90
CA THR A 138 7.23 -0.71 -19.65
C THR A 138 5.74 -0.58 -19.31
N GLY A 139 5.04 -1.71 -19.13
CA GLY A 139 3.67 -1.73 -18.61
C GLY A 139 3.59 -1.17 -17.18
N VAL A 140 4.52 -1.56 -16.30
CA VAL A 140 4.52 -1.13 -14.89
C VAL A 140 4.71 0.38 -14.75
N ILE A 141 5.69 0.97 -15.42
CA ILE A 141 5.97 2.42 -15.31
C ILE A 141 4.80 3.27 -15.83
N ILE A 142 4.13 2.82 -16.89
CA ILE A 142 2.93 3.47 -17.45
C ILE A 142 1.76 3.31 -16.47
N GLY A 143 1.61 2.15 -15.83
CA GLY A 143 0.63 1.93 -14.77
C GLY A 143 0.82 2.84 -13.56
N ASN A 144 2.08 3.10 -13.16
CA ASN A 144 2.39 4.03 -12.08
C ASN A 144 2.03 5.48 -12.43
N LEU A 145 2.26 5.90 -13.67
CA LEU A 145 1.81 7.22 -14.13
C LEU A 145 0.28 7.33 -14.09
N GLY A 146 -0.41 6.26 -14.43
CA GLY A 146 -1.86 6.17 -14.25
C GLY A 146 -2.31 6.31 -12.79
N ALA A 147 -1.61 5.65 -11.85
CA ALA A 147 -1.86 5.79 -10.41
C ALA A 147 -1.57 7.20 -9.89
N LEU A 148 -0.53 7.85 -10.41
CA LEU A 148 -0.25 9.25 -10.11
C LEU A 148 -1.39 10.16 -10.58
N TYR A 149 -1.94 9.92 -11.77
CA TYR A 149 -3.09 10.69 -12.25
C TYR A 149 -4.37 10.43 -11.45
N CYS A 150 -4.54 9.25 -10.86
CA CYS A 150 -5.57 9.03 -9.85
C CYS A 150 -5.38 9.98 -8.66
N ALA A 151 -4.17 10.07 -8.10
CA ALA A 151 -3.85 10.95 -6.97
C ALA A 151 -4.02 12.45 -7.31
N LEU A 152 -3.76 12.84 -8.57
CA LEU A 152 -3.98 14.20 -9.06
C LEU A 152 -5.46 14.49 -9.44
N HIS A 153 -6.38 13.56 -9.20
CA HIS A 153 -7.79 13.65 -9.64
C HIS A 153 -7.98 13.85 -11.16
N ARG A 154 -6.97 13.47 -11.95
CA ARG A 154 -6.92 13.53 -13.41
C ARG A 154 -7.43 12.23 -14.01
N PHE A 155 -8.72 11.96 -13.78
CA PHE A 155 -9.29 10.63 -13.98
C PHE A 155 -9.30 10.14 -15.44
N ASP A 156 -9.51 11.02 -16.41
CA ASP A 156 -9.50 10.65 -17.84
C ASP A 156 -8.10 10.19 -18.28
N GLU A 157 -7.07 10.86 -17.78
CA GLU A 157 -5.67 10.52 -18.05
C GLU A 157 -5.29 9.23 -17.32
N ALA A 158 -5.70 9.08 -16.06
CA ALA A 158 -5.54 7.83 -15.31
C ALA A 158 -6.16 6.63 -16.05
N GLU A 159 -7.39 6.75 -16.54
CA GLU A 159 -8.08 5.68 -17.28
C GLU A 159 -7.31 5.31 -18.55
N SER A 160 -6.84 6.32 -19.29
CA SER A 160 -6.05 6.13 -20.51
C SER A 160 -4.73 5.37 -20.24
N PHE A 161 -3.94 5.84 -19.27
CA PHE A 161 -2.63 5.25 -18.97
C PHE A 161 -2.76 3.85 -18.36
N LEU A 162 -3.68 3.65 -17.41
CA LEU A 162 -3.91 2.34 -16.81
C LEU A 162 -4.51 1.33 -17.82
N GLY A 163 -5.44 1.78 -18.68
CA GLY A 163 -5.99 0.97 -19.76
C GLY A 163 -4.93 0.54 -20.76
N ARG A 164 -4.05 1.47 -21.16
CA ARG A 164 -2.90 1.19 -22.01
C ARG A 164 -1.95 0.18 -21.35
N ALA A 165 -1.61 0.37 -20.07
CA ALA A 165 -0.74 -0.53 -19.32
C ALA A 165 -1.31 -1.96 -19.25
N ARG A 166 -2.60 -2.10 -18.97
CA ARG A 166 -3.30 -3.38 -18.99
C ARG A 166 -3.27 -4.04 -20.37
N ALA A 167 -3.53 -3.29 -21.45
CA ALA A 167 -3.50 -3.82 -22.82
C ALA A 167 -2.11 -4.35 -23.18
N MET A 168 -1.04 -3.62 -22.84
CA MET A 168 0.34 -4.08 -23.06
C MET A 168 0.63 -5.40 -22.33
N LEU A 169 0.25 -5.51 -21.04
CA LEU A 169 0.45 -6.74 -20.27
C LEU A 169 -0.33 -7.93 -20.86
N GLN A 170 -1.51 -7.69 -21.43
CA GLN A 170 -2.27 -8.72 -22.13
C GLN A 170 -1.59 -9.17 -23.43
N GLU A 171 -1.09 -8.24 -24.24
CA GLU A 171 -0.42 -8.55 -25.50
C GLU A 171 0.84 -9.41 -25.31
N ILE A 172 1.59 -9.17 -24.23
CA ILE A 172 2.83 -9.90 -23.94
C ILE A 172 2.59 -11.21 -23.16
N GLY A 173 1.34 -11.54 -22.84
CA GLY A 173 0.98 -12.76 -22.10
C GLY A 173 1.27 -12.71 -20.60
N GLU A 174 1.52 -11.52 -20.04
CA GLU A 174 1.84 -11.30 -18.61
C GLU A 174 0.60 -10.83 -17.81
N ASN A 175 -0.61 -11.07 -18.32
CA ASN A 175 -1.86 -10.70 -17.65
C ASN A 175 -2.12 -11.47 -16.34
N LYS A 176 -1.39 -12.56 -16.10
CA LYS A 176 -1.40 -13.30 -14.83
C LYS A 176 -0.19 -13.00 -13.93
N HIS A 177 0.65 -12.03 -14.30
CA HIS A 177 1.77 -11.62 -13.48
C HIS A 177 1.28 -10.81 -12.25
N PRO A 178 1.89 -10.95 -11.06
CA PRO A 178 1.55 -10.17 -9.86
C PRO A 178 1.53 -8.64 -10.05
N ARG A 179 2.28 -8.13 -11.05
CA ARG A 179 2.27 -6.71 -11.46
C ARG A 179 1.03 -6.32 -12.25
N ALA A 180 0.44 -7.24 -13.04
CA ALA A 180 -0.84 -6.99 -13.71
C ALA A 180 -1.97 -6.78 -12.69
N ALA A 181 -1.97 -7.55 -11.60
CA ALA A 181 -2.92 -7.38 -10.50
C ALA A 181 -2.84 -6.00 -9.82
N GLN A 182 -1.65 -5.39 -9.74
CA GLN A 182 -1.50 -4.01 -9.22
C GLN A 182 -2.17 -3.00 -10.17
N ILE A 183 -2.00 -3.15 -11.49
CA ILE A 183 -2.68 -2.27 -12.48
C ILE A 183 -4.20 -2.44 -12.41
N LEU A 184 -4.69 -3.67 -12.23
CA LEU A 184 -6.11 -3.95 -12.06
C LEU A 184 -6.67 -3.29 -10.79
N SER A 185 -5.93 -3.35 -9.67
CA SER A 185 -6.31 -2.65 -8.45
C SER A 185 -6.40 -1.14 -8.67
N ASN A 186 -5.38 -0.53 -9.31
CA ASN A 186 -5.38 0.91 -9.58
C ASN A 186 -6.55 1.35 -10.48
N LEU A 187 -6.93 0.51 -11.46
CA LEU A 187 -8.15 0.72 -12.25
C LEU A 187 -9.42 0.59 -11.40
N GLY A 188 -9.43 -0.36 -10.47
CA GLY A 188 -10.49 -0.51 -9.49
C GLY A 188 -10.63 0.75 -8.61
N ASP A 189 -9.51 1.30 -8.14
CA ASP A 189 -9.46 2.48 -7.28
C ASP A 189 -9.96 3.71 -8.05
N LEU A 190 -9.52 3.87 -9.31
CA LEU A 190 -10.04 4.87 -10.23
C LEU A 190 -11.57 4.81 -10.34
N TYR A 191 -12.12 3.62 -10.56
CA TYR A 191 -13.57 3.46 -10.66
C TYR A 191 -14.30 3.64 -9.33
N ILE A 192 -13.69 3.31 -8.18
CA ILE A 192 -14.23 3.67 -6.86
C ILE A 192 -14.33 5.19 -6.72
N MET A 193 -13.26 5.94 -7.06
CA MET A 193 -13.23 7.41 -6.96
C MET A 193 -14.26 8.07 -7.88
N GLN A 194 -14.54 7.47 -9.04
CA GLN A 194 -15.59 7.92 -9.95
C GLN A 194 -17.01 7.45 -9.55
N GLY A 195 -17.16 6.67 -8.49
CA GLY A 195 -18.44 6.10 -8.06
C GLY A 195 -18.97 4.95 -8.93
N LYS A 196 -18.13 4.37 -9.79
CA LYS A 196 -18.45 3.29 -10.73
C LYS A 196 -18.14 1.91 -10.09
N TYR A 197 -18.79 1.59 -8.97
CA TYR A 197 -18.46 0.42 -8.15
C TYR A 197 -18.66 -0.93 -8.87
N GLU A 198 -19.62 -1.01 -9.77
CA GLU A 198 -19.90 -2.18 -10.61
C GLU A 198 -18.76 -2.48 -11.60
N GLN A 199 -18.00 -1.45 -12.00
CA GLN A 199 -16.83 -1.61 -12.86
C GLN A 199 -15.58 -1.96 -12.05
N ALA A 200 -15.50 -1.52 -10.79
CA ALA A 200 -14.39 -1.80 -9.89
C ALA A 200 -14.36 -3.26 -9.39
N GLU A 201 -15.53 -3.82 -9.03
CA GLU A 201 -15.64 -5.19 -8.51
C GLU A 201 -14.89 -6.27 -9.34
N PRO A 202 -15.11 -6.41 -10.67
CA PRO A 202 -14.47 -7.47 -11.43
C PRO A 202 -12.94 -7.31 -11.47
N LEU A 203 -12.43 -6.09 -11.37
CA LEU A 203 -10.99 -5.82 -11.37
C LEU A 203 -10.32 -6.30 -10.09
N TYR A 204 -10.93 -6.04 -8.92
CA TYR A 204 -10.40 -6.55 -7.66
C TYR A 204 -10.48 -8.08 -7.57
N LYS A 205 -11.58 -8.68 -8.06
CA LYS A 205 -11.69 -10.14 -8.14
C LYS A 205 -10.57 -10.76 -8.97
N GLU A 206 -10.32 -10.19 -10.14
CA GLU A 206 -9.24 -10.66 -11.03
C GLU A 206 -7.85 -10.46 -10.37
N ALA A 207 -7.62 -9.33 -9.70
CA ALA A 207 -6.38 -9.09 -8.97
C ALA A 207 -6.14 -10.09 -7.82
N ILE A 208 -7.18 -10.43 -7.07
CA ILE A 208 -7.15 -11.44 -6.01
C ILE A 208 -6.83 -12.83 -6.60
N GLU A 209 -7.52 -13.25 -7.66
CA GLU A 209 -7.30 -14.53 -8.33
C GLU A 209 -5.87 -14.69 -8.86
N ILE A 210 -5.27 -13.62 -9.39
CA ILE A 210 -3.89 -13.64 -9.89
C ILE A 210 -2.91 -14.04 -8.76
N TYR A 211 -3.02 -13.42 -7.59
CA TYR A 211 -2.14 -13.75 -6.46
C TYR A 211 -2.43 -15.13 -5.87
N GLU A 212 -3.71 -15.52 -5.77
CA GLU A 212 -4.09 -16.84 -5.28
C GLU A 212 -3.56 -17.97 -6.18
N SER A 213 -3.74 -17.84 -7.49
CA SER A 213 -3.27 -18.82 -8.47
C SER A 213 -1.75 -18.93 -8.55
N ALA A 214 -1.03 -17.85 -8.22
CA ALA A 214 0.43 -17.84 -8.09
C ALA A 214 0.93 -18.45 -6.76
N GLY A 215 0.06 -18.95 -5.89
CA GLY A 215 0.43 -19.49 -4.57
C GLY A 215 0.81 -18.42 -3.55
N ALA A 216 0.52 -17.14 -3.85
CA ALA A 216 0.83 -15.99 -3.01
C ALA A 216 -0.42 -15.46 -2.29
N ALA A 217 -1.31 -16.36 -1.86
CA ALA A 217 -2.59 -16.01 -1.24
C ALA A 217 -2.46 -15.24 0.09
N THR A 218 -1.31 -15.31 0.76
CA THR A 218 -1.00 -14.58 2.00
C THR A 218 -0.26 -13.26 1.76
N HIS A 219 -0.05 -12.87 0.50
CA HIS A 219 0.66 -11.65 0.15
C HIS A 219 -0.14 -10.41 0.63
N PRO A 220 0.51 -9.36 1.18
CA PRO A 220 -0.17 -8.14 1.66
C PRO A 220 -1.11 -7.49 0.64
N TYR A 221 -0.79 -7.55 -0.64
CA TYR A 221 -1.68 -7.06 -1.69
C TYR A 221 -3.03 -7.78 -1.78
N VAL A 222 -3.10 -9.09 -1.47
CA VAL A 222 -4.39 -9.81 -1.47
C VAL A 222 -5.33 -9.21 -0.41
N GLU A 223 -4.78 -8.87 0.74
CA GLU A 223 -5.51 -8.20 1.80
C GLU A 223 -6.03 -6.82 1.35
N LEU A 224 -5.17 -6.02 0.72
CA LEU A 224 -5.55 -4.72 0.17
C LEU A 224 -6.67 -4.84 -0.87
N PHE A 225 -6.54 -5.77 -1.81
CA PHE A 225 -7.56 -5.98 -2.84
C PHE A 225 -8.88 -6.46 -2.25
N LEU A 226 -8.86 -7.33 -1.23
CA LEU A 226 -10.07 -7.77 -0.52
C LEU A 226 -10.77 -6.62 0.21
N ARG A 227 -10.01 -5.66 0.76
CA ARG A 227 -10.55 -4.45 1.39
C ARG A 227 -11.20 -3.54 0.35
N ASN A 228 -10.52 -3.25 -0.74
CA ASN A 228 -11.06 -2.37 -1.79
C ASN A 228 -12.26 -3.02 -2.50
N TYR A 229 -12.22 -4.34 -2.69
CA TYR A 229 -13.38 -5.12 -3.13
C TYR A 229 -14.57 -4.98 -2.17
N ALA A 230 -14.33 -5.06 -0.86
CA ALA A 230 -15.37 -4.87 0.14
C ALA A 230 -15.99 -3.46 0.09
N ILE A 231 -15.19 -2.43 -0.20
CA ILE A 231 -15.69 -1.06 -0.39
C ILE A 231 -16.64 -1.00 -1.58
N SER A 232 -16.28 -1.60 -2.72
CA SER A 232 -17.18 -1.66 -3.89
C SER A 232 -18.50 -2.36 -3.52
N LEU A 233 -18.43 -3.53 -2.87
CA LEU A 233 -19.61 -4.28 -2.41
C LEU A 233 -20.49 -3.47 -1.45
N TRP A 234 -19.86 -2.78 -0.50
CA TRP A 234 -20.54 -1.96 0.47
C TRP A 234 -21.31 -0.81 -0.18
N ARG A 235 -20.67 -0.11 -1.13
CA ARG A 235 -21.30 0.98 -1.88
C ARG A 235 -22.45 0.49 -2.76
N MET A 236 -22.36 -0.73 -3.28
CA MET A 236 -23.46 -1.45 -3.96
C MET A 236 -24.51 -2.03 -3.02
N LYS A 237 -24.41 -1.80 -1.70
CA LYS A 237 -25.31 -2.31 -0.65
C LYS A 237 -25.31 -3.85 -0.47
N ARG A 238 -24.26 -4.53 -0.93
CA ARG A 238 -24.03 -5.98 -0.75
C ARG A 238 -23.24 -6.26 0.54
N PHE A 239 -23.84 -5.94 1.68
CA PHE A 239 -23.16 -5.89 2.98
C PHE A 239 -22.63 -7.25 3.46
N THR A 240 -23.36 -8.33 3.22
CA THR A 240 -22.95 -9.69 3.62
C THR A 240 -21.67 -10.12 2.89
N GLU A 241 -21.58 -9.84 1.59
CA GLU A 241 -20.40 -10.12 0.79
C GLU A 241 -19.22 -9.22 1.18
N ALA A 242 -19.50 -7.92 1.43
CA ALA A 242 -18.48 -6.97 1.87
C ALA A 242 -17.85 -7.41 3.19
N TYR A 243 -18.65 -7.83 4.16
CA TYR A 243 -18.16 -8.36 5.42
C TYR A 243 -17.33 -9.62 5.23
N THR A 244 -17.80 -10.56 4.41
CA THR A 244 -17.06 -11.80 4.14
C THR A 244 -15.67 -11.48 3.58
N SER A 245 -15.58 -10.51 2.66
CA SER A 245 -14.31 -10.04 2.11
C SER A 245 -13.41 -9.38 3.18
N LEU A 246 -13.98 -8.54 4.05
CA LEU A 246 -13.25 -7.90 5.16
C LEU A 246 -12.73 -8.91 6.19
N THR A 247 -13.56 -9.87 6.62
CA THR A 247 -13.15 -10.91 7.56
C THR A 247 -12.02 -11.76 6.98
N ARG A 248 -12.09 -12.03 5.67
CA ARG A 248 -11.00 -12.70 4.97
C ARG A 248 -9.72 -11.85 4.97
N ALA A 249 -9.80 -10.56 4.66
CA ALA A 249 -8.64 -9.66 4.76
C ALA A 249 -8.04 -9.64 6.18
N GLU A 250 -8.87 -9.49 7.21
CA GLU A 250 -8.44 -9.54 8.61
C GLU A 250 -7.74 -10.86 8.96
N SER A 251 -8.26 -12.00 8.49
CA SER A 251 -7.64 -13.30 8.73
C SER A 251 -6.23 -13.41 8.13
N LEU A 252 -6.00 -12.83 6.94
CA LEU A 252 -4.69 -12.81 6.29
C LEU A 252 -3.70 -11.91 7.04
N LEU A 253 -4.16 -10.74 7.48
CA LEU A 253 -3.38 -9.83 8.31
C LEU A 253 -2.93 -10.51 9.61
N ILE A 254 -3.88 -11.13 10.30
CA ILE A 254 -3.65 -11.87 11.54
C ILE A 254 -2.64 -13.00 11.33
N ALA A 255 -2.79 -13.78 10.26
CA ALA A 255 -1.86 -14.86 9.92
C ALA A 255 -0.43 -14.34 9.67
N ARG A 256 -0.30 -13.14 9.08
CA ARG A 256 0.99 -12.49 8.80
C ARG A 256 1.66 -11.93 10.06
N GLU A 257 0.89 -11.29 10.94
CA GLU A 257 1.39 -10.63 12.16
C GLU A 257 1.54 -11.58 13.36
N GLY A 258 1.13 -12.84 13.24
CA GLY A 258 1.32 -13.87 14.27
C GLY A 258 0.40 -13.72 15.49
N VAL A 259 -0.66 -12.91 15.41
CA VAL A 259 -1.62 -12.69 16.50
C VAL A 259 -2.78 -13.68 16.40
N ARG A 260 -2.71 -14.84 17.07
CA ARG A 260 -3.84 -15.81 17.10
C ARG A 260 -5.14 -15.17 17.61
N ILE A 261 -6.22 -15.32 16.85
CA ILE A 261 -7.61 -15.23 17.36
C ILE A 261 -8.35 -16.50 16.94
N CYS A 262 -9.15 -17.02 17.88
CA CYS A 262 -9.89 -18.28 17.84
C CYS A 262 -10.82 -18.43 16.62
N ASP A 263 -10.95 -19.68 16.17
CA ASP A 263 -11.70 -20.20 15.02
C ASP A 263 -13.24 -20.00 15.04
N GLU A 264 -13.76 -18.80 15.29
CA GLU A 264 -15.22 -18.59 15.25
C GLU A 264 -15.69 -18.09 13.87
N GLN A 265 -16.05 -19.10 13.05
CA GLN A 265 -17.06 -19.13 11.97
C GLN A 265 -16.89 -18.19 10.78
N ILE A 266 -16.17 -18.69 9.78
CA ILE A 266 -16.14 -18.18 8.40
C ILE A 266 -17.34 -18.79 7.63
N GLY A 267 -18.20 -17.96 7.02
CA GLY A 267 -19.19 -18.40 6.02
C GLY A 267 -20.65 -18.50 6.46
N GLU A 268 -21.01 -18.12 7.69
CA GLU A 268 -22.42 -17.98 8.09
C GLU A 268 -22.95 -16.56 7.82
N PRO A 269 -24.25 -16.38 7.50
CA PRO A 269 -24.84 -15.06 7.40
C PRO A 269 -24.63 -14.30 8.70
N LEU A 270 -24.19 -13.06 8.54
CA LEU A 270 -23.96 -12.12 9.62
C LEU A 270 -25.09 -12.16 10.66
N THR A 271 -24.72 -12.34 11.93
CA THR A 271 -25.62 -11.93 13.00
C THR A 271 -25.77 -10.41 12.98
N ALA A 272 -26.92 -9.88 13.39
CA ALA A 272 -27.14 -8.42 13.48
C ALA A 272 -25.99 -7.70 14.23
N LYS A 273 -25.33 -8.39 15.18
CA LYS A 273 -24.20 -7.90 15.97
C LYS A 273 -22.88 -7.76 15.21
N GLN A 274 -22.71 -8.49 14.10
CA GLN A 274 -21.55 -8.38 13.22
C GLN A 274 -21.77 -7.28 12.16
N GLU A 275 -23.00 -7.11 11.65
CA GLU A 275 -23.41 -5.96 10.81
C GLU A 275 -23.24 -4.62 11.54
N GLN A 276 -23.66 -4.60 12.81
CA GLN A 276 -23.42 -3.51 13.77
C GLN A 276 -21.96 -3.06 13.79
N GLY A 277 -21.04 -4.02 13.67
CA GLY A 277 -19.63 -3.75 13.83
C GLY A 277 -18.91 -3.25 12.61
N ALA A 278 -19.27 -3.78 11.44
CA ALA A 278 -18.78 -3.25 10.18
C ALA A 278 -19.26 -1.80 9.98
N ALA A 279 -20.54 -1.52 10.25
CA ALA A 279 -21.10 -0.18 10.15
C ALA A 279 -20.46 0.81 11.14
N PHE A 280 -20.15 0.37 12.37
CA PHE A 280 -19.47 1.21 13.35
C PHE A 280 -18.04 1.57 12.92
N LEU A 281 -17.25 0.59 12.48
CA LEU A 281 -15.88 0.83 12.02
C LEU A 281 -15.84 1.78 10.82
N ILE A 282 -16.78 1.62 9.88
CA ILE A 282 -16.93 2.50 8.71
C ILE A 282 -17.33 3.93 9.14
N SER A 283 -18.23 4.07 10.12
CA SER A 283 -18.62 5.40 10.63
C SER A 283 -17.47 6.14 11.32
N CYS A 284 -16.57 5.42 11.99
CA CYS A 284 -15.37 6.02 12.59
C CYS A 284 -14.38 6.51 11.52
N CYS A 285 -14.33 5.85 10.36
CA CYS A 285 -13.48 6.25 9.24
C CYS A 285 -14.03 7.48 8.50
N GLU A 286 -15.36 7.64 8.41
CA GLU A 286 -15.98 8.78 7.72
C GLU A 286 -16.00 10.09 8.54
N PHE A 287 -15.71 10.05 9.85
CA PHE A 287 -15.93 11.18 10.77
C PHE A 287 -14.72 11.48 11.69
N LYS A 288 -13.51 11.15 11.26
CA LYS A 288 -12.24 11.25 12.01
C LYS A 288 -12.08 12.52 12.86
N ASP A 289 -12.37 13.70 12.30
CA ASP A 289 -12.13 14.98 12.97
C ASP A 289 -13.09 15.27 14.13
N GLN A 290 -14.30 14.71 14.07
CA GLN A 290 -15.30 14.85 15.13
C GLN A 290 -15.12 13.81 16.24
N ALA A 291 -14.45 12.70 15.92
CA ALA A 291 -14.35 11.56 16.79
C ALA A 291 -13.22 11.70 17.83
N ARG A 292 -12.29 12.65 17.72
CA ARG A 292 -11.12 12.85 18.63
C ARG A 292 -11.43 13.12 20.10
N ALA A 293 -12.70 13.21 20.50
CA ALA A 293 -13.11 13.41 21.87
C ALA A 293 -13.74 12.11 22.46
N GLN A 294 -14.05 12.11 23.74
CA GLN A 294 -14.34 10.98 24.63
C GLN A 294 -15.32 9.89 24.11
N LEU A 295 -15.49 8.79 24.86
CA LEU A 295 -16.38 7.66 24.49
C LEU A 295 -17.84 8.04 24.17
N MET A 296 -18.33 9.19 24.63
CA MET A 296 -19.64 9.75 24.28
C MET A 296 -19.67 10.37 22.88
N ASP A 297 -18.53 10.87 22.39
CA ASP A 297 -18.40 11.50 21.08
C ASP A 297 -18.37 10.44 19.96
N LEU A 298 -17.79 9.26 20.20
CA LEU A 298 -17.88 8.10 19.30
C LEU A 298 -19.31 7.60 19.07
N TRP A 299 -20.14 7.63 20.12
CA TRP A 299 -21.56 7.29 20.00
C TRP A 299 -22.32 8.36 19.21
N GLY A 300 -22.03 9.64 19.47
CA GLY A 300 -22.60 10.75 18.71
C GLY A 300 -22.26 10.69 17.22
N VAL A 301 -21.00 10.40 16.89
CA VAL A 301 -20.52 10.22 15.51
C VAL A 301 -21.25 9.06 14.82
N TYR A 302 -21.39 7.92 15.49
CA TYR A 302 -22.13 6.78 14.97
C TYR A 302 -23.62 7.09 14.74
N GLU A 303 -24.27 7.78 15.69
CA GLU A 303 -25.66 8.21 15.54
C GLU A 303 -25.86 9.20 14.39
N ASP A 304 -24.93 10.13 14.22
CA ASP A 304 -25.00 11.16 13.17
C ASP A 304 -24.74 10.56 11.78
N TRP A 305 -23.73 9.69 11.66
CA TRP A 305 -23.47 8.88 10.47
C TRP A 305 -24.71 8.08 10.05
N ARG A 306 -25.33 7.39 11.02
CA ARG A 306 -26.53 6.59 10.79
C ARG A 306 -27.69 7.43 10.24
N LYS A 307 -27.93 8.59 10.85
CA LYS A 307 -29.01 9.51 10.44
C LYS A 307 -28.77 10.06 9.03
N ARG A 308 -27.53 10.43 8.69
CA ARG A 308 -27.18 10.96 7.36
C ARG A 308 -27.28 9.91 6.25
N HIS A 309 -27.04 8.64 6.57
CA HIS A 309 -27.06 7.53 5.61
C HIS A 309 -28.36 6.71 5.64
N ASP A 310 -29.39 7.19 6.34
CA ASP A 310 -30.70 6.54 6.51
C ASP A 310 -30.60 5.08 6.93
N ARG A 311 -29.81 4.82 7.97
CA ARG A 311 -29.54 3.47 8.47
C ARG A 311 -30.36 3.14 9.72
N PRO A 312 -30.79 1.88 9.91
CA PRO A 312 -31.43 1.45 11.15
C PRO A 312 -30.45 1.57 12.32
N MET A 313 -31.00 1.69 13.54
CA MET A 313 -30.19 1.76 14.76
C MET A 313 -29.62 0.38 15.02
N LEU A 314 -28.35 0.17 14.65
CA LEU A 314 -27.75 -1.15 14.75
C LEU A 314 -27.27 -1.39 16.20
N LEU A 315 -26.55 -0.45 16.83
CA LEU A 315 -26.35 -0.48 18.29
C LEU A 315 -27.52 0.28 18.96
N HIS A 316 -28.11 -0.27 20.02
CA HIS A 316 -29.31 0.31 20.64
C HIS A 316 -28.99 1.25 21.82
N SER A 317 -27.75 1.21 22.34
CA SER A 317 -27.30 2.18 23.33
C SER A 317 -25.77 2.31 23.40
N SER A 318 -25.29 3.46 23.88
CA SER A 318 -23.87 3.70 24.16
C SER A 318 -23.24 2.70 25.13
N ARG A 319 -24.06 1.94 25.88
CA ARG A 319 -23.59 0.88 26.78
C ARG A 319 -23.18 -0.39 26.04
N GLU A 320 -23.71 -0.63 24.84
CA GLU A 320 -23.36 -1.79 24.00
C GLU A 320 -22.02 -1.60 23.28
N LEU A 321 -21.59 -0.35 23.12
CA LEU A 321 -20.35 0.05 22.46
C LEU A 321 -19.09 -0.51 23.14
N VAL A 322 -19.04 -0.49 24.48
CA VAL A 322 -17.86 -0.94 25.23
C VAL A 322 -17.67 -2.47 25.17
N PRO A 323 -18.70 -3.30 25.39
CA PRO A 323 -18.62 -4.74 25.13
C PRO A 323 -18.29 -5.06 23.67
N PHE A 324 -18.87 -4.33 22.72
CA PHE A 324 -18.65 -4.48 21.29
C PHE A 324 -17.17 -4.27 20.89
N LEU A 325 -16.53 -3.23 21.44
CA LEU A 325 -15.11 -2.93 21.21
C LEU A 325 -14.18 -3.91 21.94
N LYS A 326 -14.51 -4.32 23.16
CA LYS A 326 -13.75 -5.34 23.89
C LYS A 326 -13.71 -6.70 23.19
N ALA A 327 -14.81 -7.11 22.57
CA ALA A 327 -14.88 -8.37 21.80
C ALA A 327 -13.92 -8.40 20.61
N ARG A 328 -13.49 -7.23 20.12
CA ARG A 328 -12.50 -7.07 19.03
C ARG A 328 -11.11 -6.72 19.55
N GLN A 329 -10.84 -7.00 20.82
CA GLN A 329 -9.58 -6.74 21.52
C GLN A 329 -9.21 -5.25 21.67
N CYS A 330 -10.14 -4.32 21.49
CA CYS A 330 -9.96 -2.92 21.91
C CYS A 330 -10.13 -2.87 23.44
N THR A 331 -9.03 -3.04 24.18
CA THR A 331 -9.08 -3.25 25.63
C THR A 331 -8.93 -1.97 26.46
N ARG A 332 -9.73 -1.86 27.54
CA ARG A 332 -9.62 -0.82 28.56
C ARG A 332 -8.54 -1.21 29.57
N LYS A 333 -7.35 -0.60 29.51
CA LYS A 333 -6.50 -0.43 30.70
C LYS A 333 -6.57 1.04 31.14
N ARG A 334 -6.67 1.23 32.45
CA ARG A 334 -7.24 2.39 33.16
C ARG A 334 -6.53 3.74 32.99
N SER A 335 -5.60 3.91 32.04
CA SER A 335 -4.84 5.15 31.91
C SER A 335 -4.17 5.32 30.54
N ASN A 336 -4.93 5.22 29.44
CA ASN A 336 -4.62 5.93 28.19
C ASN A 336 -5.77 5.75 27.19
N GLU A 337 -6.53 6.82 26.95
CA GLU A 337 -7.47 6.94 25.81
C GLU A 337 -6.72 6.74 24.48
N ASP A 338 -5.43 7.08 24.43
CA ASP A 338 -4.52 6.86 23.31
C ASP A 338 -4.41 5.43 22.82
N ARG A 339 -4.72 4.41 23.65
CA ARG A 339 -4.68 3.00 23.18
C ARG A 339 -5.96 2.52 22.52
N TRP A 340 -7.10 3.16 22.85
CA TRP A 340 -8.33 2.96 22.07
C TRP A 340 -8.17 3.61 20.72
N TRP A 341 -7.63 4.83 20.72
CA TRP A 341 -7.23 5.50 19.51
C TRP A 341 -6.10 4.81 18.79
N GLN A 342 -5.12 4.13 19.41
CA GLN A 342 -4.17 3.30 18.67
C GLN A 342 -4.81 2.02 18.13
N GLY A 343 -5.73 1.37 18.84
CA GLY A 343 -6.43 0.19 18.31
C GLY A 343 -7.41 0.53 17.17
N ILE A 344 -8.00 1.73 17.22
CA ILE A 344 -8.86 2.30 16.18
C ILE A 344 -8.00 2.94 15.08
N ALA A 345 -6.90 3.64 15.38
CA ALA A 345 -5.91 4.27 14.47
C ALA A 345 -5.08 3.25 13.72
N ILE A 346 -4.56 2.20 14.35
CA ILE A 346 -3.93 1.07 13.66
C ILE A 346 -4.95 0.40 12.73
N ARG A 347 -6.25 0.48 13.03
CA ARG A 347 -7.33 0.06 12.12
C ARG A 347 -7.95 1.20 11.31
N HIS A 348 -7.45 2.43 11.38
CA HIS A 348 -8.01 3.62 10.73
C HIS A 348 -6.99 4.24 9.79
N GLU A 349 -5.69 4.33 10.12
CA GLU A 349 -4.60 4.49 9.16
C GLU A 349 -4.64 3.36 8.11
N TYR A 350 -4.98 2.14 8.53
CA TYR A 350 -5.19 1.00 7.62
C TYR A 350 -6.48 1.10 6.79
N TYR A 351 -7.41 1.99 7.13
CA TYR A 351 -8.63 2.27 6.35
C TYR A 351 -8.57 3.60 5.58
N GLU A 352 -7.73 4.56 6.01
CA GLU A 352 -7.47 5.84 5.32
C GLU A 352 -6.66 5.64 4.04
N ILE A 353 -5.67 4.73 4.07
CA ILE A 353 -4.96 4.32 2.84
C ILE A 353 -5.95 3.68 1.82
N SER A 354 -7.10 3.18 2.29
CA SER A 354 -8.13 2.51 1.46
C SER A 354 -9.32 3.39 1.06
N LEU A 355 -9.46 4.62 1.57
CA LEU A 355 -10.67 5.43 1.39
C LEU A 355 -10.50 6.75 0.63
N GLY A 356 -9.28 7.13 0.22
CA GLY A 356 -9.07 8.23 -0.74
C GLY A 356 -9.72 9.57 -0.36
N LEU A 357 -9.84 9.88 0.92
CA LEU A 357 -10.35 11.16 1.43
C LEU A 357 -9.27 11.80 2.33
N GLU A 358 -8.49 12.73 1.78
CA GLU A 358 -7.57 13.62 2.51
C GLU A 358 -8.34 14.55 3.47
N GLN A 359 -7.83 15.00 4.63
CA GLN A 359 -6.54 15.67 4.86
C GLN A 359 -5.99 15.44 6.29
N SER A 360 -4.72 15.03 6.40
CA SER A 360 -3.70 15.66 7.26
C SER A 360 -2.33 14.98 7.07
N ASP A 361 -1.45 15.64 6.30
CA ASP A 361 0.03 15.64 6.31
C ASP A 361 0.86 14.33 6.43
N THR A 362 0.28 13.16 6.24
CA THR A 362 1.05 11.92 6.15
C THR A 362 0.28 10.91 5.32
N LEU A 363 0.58 10.86 4.02
CA LEU A 363 0.05 9.84 3.13
C LEU A 363 1.13 8.76 2.95
N CYS A 364 0.73 7.52 3.18
CA CYS A 364 1.49 6.30 2.97
C CYS A 364 0.88 5.59 1.76
N PHE A 365 1.70 5.30 0.74
CA PHE A 365 1.44 4.35 -0.35
C PHE A 365 2.68 3.47 -0.56
#